data_AF-A0A549TCZ9-F1
#
_entry.id   AF-A0A549TCZ9-F1
#
_cell.length_a   1.000
_cell.length_b   1.000
_cell.length_c   1.000
_cell.angle_alpha   90.00
_cell.angle_beta   90.00
_cell.angle_gamma   90.00
#
_symmetry.space_group_name_H-M   'P 1'
#
loop_
_entity.id
_entity.type
_entity.pdbx_description
1 polymer ?
#
loop_
_entity_poly.entity_id
_entity_poly.type
_entity_poly.pdbx_seq_one_letter_code
_entity_poly.pdbx_strand_id
1 'polypeptide(L)'
;MTDNQQDLSVIVRALSQHQRGCLEAVDHFKFQKMTARGGWAVGAQRYTLETIRVLRRHGLLIVHGGRLQLTQSGKLALDRIREKQP
;
A
#
# COMPACT_ATOMS: atom_id res chain seq x y z
N MET A 1 -16.96 16.99 -10.79
CA MET A 1 -16.30 16.21 -9.72
C MET A 1 -15.37 15.15 -10.35
N THR A 2 -14.28 15.57 -10.97
CA THR A 2 -13.39 14.71 -11.80
C THR A 2 -11.94 14.62 -11.30
N ASP A 3 -11.56 15.43 -10.31
CA ASP A 3 -10.19 15.50 -9.77
C ASP A 3 -9.65 14.19 -9.17
N ASN A 4 -10.51 13.40 -8.53
CA ASN A 4 -10.04 12.31 -7.66
C ASN A 4 -9.45 11.12 -8.45
N GLN A 5 -9.84 10.94 -9.71
CA GLN A 5 -9.39 9.82 -10.56
C GLN A 5 -8.05 10.11 -11.24
N GLN A 6 -7.77 11.36 -11.59
CA GLN A 6 -6.49 11.79 -12.16
C GLN A 6 -5.39 11.75 -11.10
N ASP A 7 -5.66 12.23 -9.88
CA ASP A 7 -4.69 12.22 -8.77
C ASP A 7 -4.20 10.80 -8.44
N LEU A 8 -5.13 9.84 -8.32
CA LEU A 8 -4.78 8.44 -8.04
C LEU A 8 -3.88 7.82 -9.14
N SER A 9 -4.06 8.21 -10.40
CA SER A 9 -3.23 7.68 -11.50
C SER A 9 -1.78 8.17 -11.43
N VAL A 10 -1.58 9.42 -11.00
CA VAL A 10 -0.27 10.02 -10.79
C VAL A 10 0.42 9.37 -9.60
N ILE A 11 -0.30 9.19 -8.49
CA ILE A 11 0.18 8.49 -7.30
C ILE A 11 0.66 7.08 -7.68
N VAL A 12 -0.19 6.27 -8.35
CA VAL A 12 0.16 4.90 -8.75
C VAL A 12 1.42 4.85 -9.61
N ARG A 13 1.59 5.80 -10.55
CA ARG A 13 2.79 5.91 -11.37
C ARG A 13 4.04 6.25 -10.56
N ALA A 14 3.90 7.10 -9.54
CA ALA A 14 4.99 7.50 -8.66
C ALA A 14 5.39 6.42 -7.64
N LEU A 15 4.53 5.42 -7.37
CA LEU A 15 4.86 4.33 -6.47
C LEU A 15 5.99 3.46 -7.03
N SER A 16 7.00 3.20 -6.20
CA SER A 16 8.07 2.25 -6.51
C SER A 16 7.56 0.81 -6.53
N GLN A 17 8.29 -0.10 -7.17
CA GLN A 17 7.93 -1.53 -7.18
C GLN A 17 7.79 -2.10 -5.76
N HIS A 18 8.64 -1.68 -4.83
CA HIS A 18 8.56 -2.12 -3.43
C HIS A 18 7.29 -1.61 -2.73
N GLN A 19 6.86 -0.38 -3.02
CA GLN A 19 5.61 0.19 -2.49
C GLN A 19 4.37 -0.49 -3.09
N ARG A 20 4.39 -0.81 -4.38
CA ARG A 20 3.31 -1.58 -5.04
C ARG A 20 3.19 -2.99 -4.45
N GLY A 21 4.32 -3.67 -4.30
CA GLY A 21 4.38 -4.97 -3.64
C GLY A 21 3.88 -4.91 -2.19
N CYS A 22 4.05 -3.79 -1.49
CA CYS A 22 3.47 -3.60 -0.16
C CYS A 22 1.94 -3.60 -0.18
N LEU A 23 1.32 -2.90 -1.14
CA LEU A 23 -0.14 -2.91 -1.30
C LEU A 23 -0.66 -4.32 -1.63
N GLU A 24 0.01 -5.02 -2.55
CA GLU A 24 -0.29 -6.41 -2.90
C GLU A 24 -0.17 -7.35 -1.68
N ALA A 25 0.91 -7.23 -0.91
CA ALA A 25 1.15 -8.07 0.24
C ALA A 25 0.11 -7.83 1.35
N VAL A 26 -0.28 -6.58 1.60
CA VAL A 26 -1.32 -6.24 2.60
C VAL A 26 -2.70 -6.75 2.17
N ASP A 27 -3.00 -6.73 0.86
CA ASP A 27 -4.25 -7.29 0.32
C ASP A 27 -4.32 -8.81 0.45
N HIS A 28 -3.19 -9.48 0.16
CA HIS A 28 -3.15 -10.94 0.05
C HIS A 28 -2.92 -11.66 1.39
N PHE A 29 -1.97 -11.18 2.20
CA PHE A 29 -1.55 -11.89 3.40
C PHE A 29 -2.33 -11.46 4.64
N LYS A 30 -2.98 -12.43 5.29
CA LYS A 30 -3.62 -12.23 6.60
C LYS A 30 -2.60 -12.03 7.73
N PHE A 31 -1.43 -12.67 7.63
CA PHE A 31 -0.40 -12.58 8.64
C PHE A 31 0.50 -11.36 8.43
N GLN A 32 0.54 -10.51 9.44
CA GLN A 32 1.40 -9.34 9.49
C GLN A 32 1.84 -9.05 10.92
N LYS A 33 3.07 -8.55 11.06
CA LYS A 33 3.67 -8.23 12.35
C LYS A 33 4.50 -6.96 12.25
N MET A 34 4.27 -6.03 13.19
CA MET A 34 5.12 -4.86 13.33
C MET A 34 6.53 -5.28 13.76
N THR A 35 7.55 -4.75 13.10
CA THR A 35 8.95 -5.03 13.41
C THR A 35 9.44 -4.12 14.54
N ALA A 36 10.54 -4.50 15.21
CA ALA A 36 11.14 -3.69 16.27
C ALA A 36 11.55 -2.27 15.83
N ARG A 37 11.78 -2.06 14.52
CA ARG A 37 12.12 -0.76 13.92
C ARG A 37 10.89 0.02 13.42
N GLY A 38 9.68 -0.42 13.76
CA GLY A 38 8.43 0.23 13.37
C GLY A 38 8.00 -0.02 11.91
N GLY A 39 8.65 -0.94 11.21
CA GLY A 39 8.18 -1.44 9.91
C GLY A 39 7.14 -2.56 10.06
N TRP A 40 6.77 -3.20 8.96
CA TRP A 40 5.88 -4.37 8.98
C TRP A 40 6.49 -5.52 8.19
N ALA A 41 6.46 -6.71 8.78
CA ALA A 41 6.58 -7.94 8.04
C ALA A 41 5.18 -8.38 7.61
N VAL A 42 4.98 -8.63 6.32
CA VAL A 42 3.70 -9.05 5.73
C VAL A 42 3.99 -10.24 4.84
N GLY A 43 3.47 -11.42 5.19
CA GLY A 43 3.93 -12.68 4.61
C GLY A 43 5.45 -12.85 4.77
N ALA A 44 6.15 -13.16 3.68
CA ALA A 44 7.62 -13.27 3.63
C ALA A 44 8.35 -11.92 3.43
N GLN A 45 7.60 -10.85 3.13
CA GLN A 45 8.16 -9.54 2.78
C GLN A 45 8.31 -8.65 4.03
N ARG A 46 9.26 -7.71 3.98
CA ARG A 46 9.47 -6.70 5.03
C ARG A 46 9.45 -5.32 4.42
N TYR A 47 8.63 -4.45 5.00
CA TYR A 47 8.45 -3.06 4.60
C TYR A 47 8.94 -2.14 5.71
N THR A 48 9.73 -1.14 5.35
CA THR A 48 10.25 -0.17 6.30
C THR A 48 9.15 0.76 6.80
N LEU A 49 9.37 1.39 7.95
CA LEU A 49 8.47 2.42 8.46
C LEU A 49 8.27 3.56 7.44
N GLU A 50 9.31 3.90 6.69
CA GLU A 50 9.24 4.92 5.65
C GLU A 50 8.28 4.52 4.51
N THR A 51 8.38 3.29 4.00
CA THR A 51 7.45 2.76 2.99
C THR A 51 6.01 2.88 3.47
N ILE A 52 5.74 2.48 4.71
CA ILE A 52 4.40 2.57 5.29
C ILE A 52 3.95 4.03 5.44
N ARG A 53 4.84 4.94 5.89
CA ARG A 53 4.53 6.37 6.01
C ARG A 53 4.15 7.00 4.67
N VAL A 54 4.89 6.69 3.60
CA VAL A 54 4.59 7.21 2.26
C VAL A 54 3.21 6.73 1.79
N LEU A 55 2.93 5.43 1.90
CA LEU A 55 1.64 4.87 1.49
C LEU A 55 0.47 5.41 2.33
N ARG A 56 0.68 5.64 3.63
CA ARG A 56 -0.29 6.30 4.51
C ARG A 56 -0.51 7.76 4.14
N ARG A 57 0.55 8.50 3.76
CA ARG A 57 0.47 9.91 3.34
C ARG A 57 -0.39 10.05 2.07
N HIS A 58 -0.27 9.10 1.14
CA HIS A 58 -1.14 9.02 -0.04
C HIS A 58 -2.54 8.46 0.26
N GLY A 59 -2.86 8.18 1.52
CA GLY A 59 -4.16 7.64 1.91
C GLY A 59 -4.45 6.25 1.38
N LEU A 60 -3.42 5.46 1.00
CA LEU A 60 -3.58 4.11 0.44
C LEU A 60 -3.62 3.03 1.53
N LEU A 61 -2.97 3.29 2.66
CA LEU A 61 -2.93 2.41 3.82
C LEU A 61 -3.38 3.13 5.08
N ILE A 62 -3.90 2.37 6.02
CA ILE A 62 -4.10 2.77 7.43
C ILE A 62 -3.53 1.71 8.36
N VAL A 63 -3.22 2.12 9.58
CA VAL A 63 -2.87 1.20 10.68
C VAL A 63 -4.05 1.19 11.64
N HIS A 64 -4.67 0.03 11.82
CA HIS A 64 -5.79 -0.16 12.74
C HIS A 64 -5.52 -1.40 13.59
N GLY A 65 -5.52 -1.24 14.92
CA GLY A 65 -5.23 -2.35 15.85
C GLY A 65 -3.85 -3.00 15.63
N GLY A 66 -2.83 -2.22 15.25
CA GLY A 66 -1.47 -2.72 14.95
C GLY A 66 -1.32 -3.44 13.61
N ARG A 67 -2.38 -3.47 12.79
CA ARG A 67 -2.43 -4.12 11.48
C ARG A 67 -2.54 -3.08 10.36
N LEU A 68 -1.83 -3.30 9.26
CA LEU A 68 -2.00 -2.57 8.02
C LEU A 68 -3.28 -3.03 7.33
N GLN A 69 -4.03 -2.06 6.81
CA GLN A 69 -5.22 -2.30 6.00
C GLN A 69 -5.22 -1.33 4.82
N LEU A 70 -5.66 -1.80 3.66
CA LEU A 70 -5.92 -0.94 2.51
C LEU A 70 -7.15 -0.07 2.77
N THR A 71 -7.04 1.19 2.40
CA THR A 71 -8.22 2.06 2.28
C THR A 71 -8.97 1.74 0.99
N GLN A 72 -10.13 2.37 0.78
CA GLN A 72 -10.82 2.30 -0.51
C GLN A 72 -9.93 2.79 -1.67
N SER A 73 -9.22 3.92 -1.48
CA SER A 73 -8.25 4.42 -2.46
C SER A 73 -7.09 3.46 -2.68
N GLY A 74 -6.63 2.78 -1.62
CA GLY A 74 -5.60 1.74 -1.71
C GLY A 74 -6.03 0.54 -2.57
N LYS A 75 -7.28 0.10 -2.43
CA LYS A 75 -7.85 -0.97 -3.28
C LYS A 75 -7.93 -0.54 -4.73
N LEU A 76 -8.47 0.66 -5.00
CA LEU A 76 -8.55 1.20 -6.37
C LEU A 76 -7.16 1.40 -6.99
N ALA A 77 -6.17 1.82 -6.20
CA ALA A 77 -4.78 1.92 -6.65
C ALA A 77 -4.22 0.54 -7.02
N LEU A 78 -4.48 -0.48 -6.19
CA LEU A 78 -4.05 -1.84 -6.41
C LEU A 78 -4.67 -2.46 -7.66
N ASP A 79 -5.97 -2.27 -7.88
CA ASP A 79 -6.66 -2.76 -9.08
C ASP A 79 -6.04 -2.15 -10.35
N ARG A 80 -5.75 -0.84 -10.34
CA ARG A 80 -5.02 -0.16 -11.44
C ARG A 80 -3.59 -0.65 -11.65
N ILE A 81 -2.92 -1.10 -10.58
CA ILE A 81 -1.58 -1.70 -10.70
C ILE A 81 -1.69 -3.05 -11.39
N ARG A 82 -2.69 -3.88 -11.01
CA ARG A 82 -2.93 -5.22 -11.58
C ARG A 82 -3.34 -5.16 -13.05
N GLU A 83 -4.21 -4.23 -13.43
CA GLU A 83 -4.63 -4.03 -14.83
C GLU A 83 -3.49 -3.63 -15.78
N LYS A 84 -2.39 -3.10 -15.26
CA LYS A 84 -1.22 -2.67 -16.04
C LYS A 84 -0.09 -3.71 -16.10
N GLN A 85 -0.23 -4.85 -15.43
CA GLN A 85 0.70 -5.96 -15.59
C GLN A 85 0.26 -6.78 -16.82
N PRO A 86 1.08 -6.89 -17.88
CA PRO A 86 0.76 -7.67 -19.06
C PRO A 86 0.67 -9.17 -18.78
#